data_AF-X1QQ54-F1
#
_entry.id   AF-X1QQ54-F1
#
_cell.length_a   1.000
_cell.length_b   1.000
_cell.length_c   1.000
_cell.angle_alpha   90.00
_cell.angle_beta   90.00
_cell.angle_gamma   90.00
#
_symmetry.space_group_name_H-M   'P 1'
#
loop_
_entity.id
_entity.type
_entity.pdbx_description
1 polymer ?
#
loop_
_entity_poly.entity_id
_entity_poly.type
_entity_poly.pdbx_seq_one_letter_code
_entity_poly.pdbx_strand_id
1 'polypeptide(L)'
;MLFRSTGLGKTELVGRIAEMQRQGDYLIMHVDVVEPVKWRIRAALSFRDLVKVIGACAKAAIISFVLSPKQWRNKEPLHPGEF
;
A
#
# COMPACT_ATOMS: atom_id res chain seq x y z
N MET A 1 4.70 -2.97 3.17
CA MET A 1 3.29 -2.57 3.42
C MET A 1 2.83 -3.31 4.64
N LEU A 2 2.16 -2.60 5.55
CA LEU A 2 1.54 -3.17 6.74
C LEU A 2 0.02 -3.12 6.52
N PHE A 3 -0.68 -4.19 6.83
CA PHE A 3 -2.14 -4.28 6.68
C PHE A 3 -2.79 -4.63 8.00
N ARG A 4 -3.84 -3.87 8.34
CA ARG A 4 -4.75 -4.15 9.44
C ARG A 4 -6.18 -4.19 8.94
N SER A 5 -6.99 -5.01 9.60
CA SER A 5 -8.42 -5.14 9.32
C SER A 5 -9.10 -5.65 10.58
N THR A 6 -10.37 -5.28 10.76
CA THR A 6 -11.20 -5.74 11.88
C THR A 6 -11.26 -7.26 11.97
N GLY A 7 -11.19 -7.96 10.83
CA GLY A 7 -11.17 -9.42 10.76
C GLY A 7 -9.83 -10.08 11.16
N LEU A 8 -8.73 -9.32 11.27
CA LEU A 8 -7.42 -9.86 11.64
C LEU A 8 -7.17 -9.84 13.16
N GLY A 9 -8.04 -9.19 13.92
CA GLY A 9 -7.87 -9.03 15.36
C GLY A 9 -6.59 -8.26 15.68
N LYS A 10 -5.67 -8.88 16.43
CA LYS A 10 -4.37 -8.30 16.79
C LYS A 10 -3.27 -8.60 15.75
N THR A 11 -3.59 -9.35 14.70
CA THR A 11 -2.63 -9.79 13.70
C THR A 11 -2.43 -8.70 12.66
N GLU A 12 -1.18 -8.46 12.28
CA GLU A 12 -0.83 -7.58 11.18
C GLU A 12 -0.30 -8.40 10.01
N LEU A 13 -0.65 -8.03 8.77
CA LEU A 13 -0.03 -8.62 7.60
C LEU A 13 1.09 -7.71 7.11
N VAL A 14 2.25 -8.31 6.86
CA VAL A 14 3.36 -7.63 6.20
C VAL A 14 3.40 -8.12 4.76
N GLY A 15 3.41 -7.19 3.81
CA GLY A 15 3.48 -7.52 2.39
C GLY A 15 4.27 -6.51 1.56
N ARG A 16 4.55 -6.89 0.33
CA ARG A 16 5.25 -6.07 -0.67
C ARG A 16 4.45 -6.04 -1.96
N ILE A 17 4.41 -4.88 -2.61
CA ILE A 17 3.82 -4.78 -3.96
C ILE A 17 4.68 -5.62 -4.90
N ALA A 18 4.05 -6.56 -5.59
CA ALA A 18 4.71 -7.45 -6.54
C ALA A 18 4.62 -6.88 -7.96
N GLU A 19 3.41 -6.52 -8.40
CA GLU A 19 3.14 -6.06 -9.76
C GLU A 19 1.85 -5.24 -9.79
N MET A 20 1.72 -4.40 -10.82
CA MET A 20 0.47 -3.73 -11.17
C MET A 20 0.16 -3.97 -12.64
N GLN A 21 -1.06 -4.42 -12.93
CA GLN A 21 -1.47 -4.78 -14.29
C GLN A 21 -2.85 -4.19 -14.59
N ARG A 22 -3.02 -3.60 -15.77
CA ARG A 22 -4.35 -3.21 -16.26
C ARG A 22 -5.09 -4.44 -16.77
N GLN A 23 -6.32 -4.64 -16.31
CA GLN A 23 -7.21 -5.70 -16.76
C GLN A 23 -8.60 -5.11 -17.03
N GLY A 24 -8.91 -4.91 -18.32
CA GLY A 24 -10.12 -4.21 -18.74
C GLY A 24 -10.17 -2.79 -18.16
N ASP A 25 -11.25 -2.52 -17.42
CA ASP A 25 -11.52 -1.22 -16.77
C ASP A 25 -10.92 -1.09 -15.36
N TYR A 26 -10.16 -2.09 -14.92
CA TYR A 26 -9.54 -2.12 -13.60
C TYR A 26 -8.01 -2.13 -13.69
N LEU A 27 -7.37 -1.58 -12.66
CA LEU A 27 -5.96 -1.80 -12.37
C LEU A 27 -5.85 -2.78 -11.22
N ILE A 28 -5.21 -3.92 -11.45
CA ILE A 28 -5.00 -4.97 -10.46
C ILE A 28 -3.63 -4.76 -9.82
N MET A 29 -3.62 -4.47 -8.52
CA MET A 29 -2.41 -4.44 -7.70
C MET A 29 -2.25 -5.78 -6.98
N HIS A 30 -1.15 -6.45 -7.25
CA HIS A 30 -0.77 -7.68 -6.58
C HIS A 30 0.19 -7.37 -5.43
N VAL A 31 -0.13 -7.89 -4.25
CA VAL A 31 0.71 -7.77 -3.05
C VAL A 31 1.05 -9.16 -2.57
N ASP A 32 2.34 -9.45 -2.47
CA ASP A 32 2.83 -10.67 -1.82
C ASP A 32 2.90 -10.43 -0.31
N VAL A 33 2.06 -11.14 0.43
CA VAL A 33 2.12 -11.19 1.89
C VAL A 33 3.25 -12.13 2.28
N VAL A 34 4.14 -11.65 3.14
CA VAL A 34 5.30 -12.39 3.65
C VAL A 34 5.09 -12.87 5.08
N GLU A 35 4.30 -12.15 5.88
CA GLU A 35 3.98 -12.48 7.26
C GLU A 35 2.49 -12.24 7.55
N PRO A 36 1.84 -13.08 8.37
CA PRO A 36 2.37 -14.27 9.05
C PRO A 36 2.40 -15.52 8.14
N VAL A 37 1.64 -15.52 7.05
CA VAL A 37 1.55 -16.61 6.08
C VAL A 37 1.86 -16.08 4.69
N LYS A 38 2.50 -16.88 3.84
CA LYS A 38 2.84 -16.49 2.47
C LYS A 38 1.67 -16.73 1.53
N TRP A 39 1.09 -15.66 1.00
CA TRP A 39 0.02 -15.71 0.00
C TRP A 39 -0.05 -14.36 -0.76
N ARG A 40 -0.90 -14.27 -1.78
CA ARG A 40 -1.02 -13.09 -2.63
C ARG A 40 -2.38 -12.43 -2.48
N ILE A 41 -2.39 -11.16 -2.11
CA ILE A 41 -3.57 -10.28 -2.13
C ILE A 41 -3.67 -9.65 -3.51
N ARG A 42 -4.90 -9.56 -4.05
CA ARG A 42 -5.20 -8.85 -5.30
C ARG A 42 -6.21 -7.74 -5.01
N ALA A 43 -5.82 -6.50 -5.25
CA ALA A 43 -6.71 -5.35 -5.14
C ALA A 43 -7.07 -4.85 -6.54
N ALA A 44 -8.35 -4.92 -6.90
CA ALA A 44 -8.87 -4.37 -8.14
C ALA A 44 -9.30 -2.91 -7.91
N LEU A 45 -8.66 -1.98 -8.60
CA LEU A 45 -8.93 -0.55 -8.53
C LEU A 45 -9.71 -0.14 -9.78
N SER A 46 -10.95 0.32 -9.61
CA SER A 46 -11.69 0.91 -10.73
C SER A 46 -11.09 2.27 -11.11
N PHE A 47 -11.45 2.81 -12.28
CA PHE A 47 -11.05 4.17 -12.66
C PHE A 47 -11.36 5.21 -11.57
N ARG A 48 -12.53 5.13 -10.94
CA ARG A 48 -12.94 6.07 -9.88
C ARG A 48 -12.05 5.93 -8.63
N ASP A 49 -11.65 4.72 -8.28
CA ASP A 49 -10.75 4.47 -7.16
C ASP A 49 -9.36 5.00 -7.46
N LEU A 50 -8.87 4.82 -8.69
CA LEU A 50 -7.59 5.39 -9.14
C LEU A 50 -7.58 6.92 -9.05
N VAL A 51 -8.63 7.59 -9.51
CA VAL A 51 -8.75 9.05 -9.39
C VAL A 51 -8.72 9.48 -7.92
N LYS A 52 -9.41 8.75 -7.03
CA LYS A 52 -9.35 9.02 -5.58
C LYS A 52 -7.96 8.82 -5.01
N VAL A 53 -7.24 7.77 -5.40
CA VAL A 53 -5.86 7.50 -4.96
C VAL A 53 -4.94 8.63 -5.42
N ILE A 54 -4.99 9.01 -6.70
CA ILE A 54 -4.18 10.12 -7.26
C ILE A 54 -4.49 11.43 -6.51
N GLY A 55 -5.77 11.76 -6.33
CA GLY A 55 -6.19 12.96 -5.60
C GLY A 55 -5.74 12.94 -4.14
N ALA A 56 -5.76 11.79 -3.47
CA ALA A 56 -5.27 11.65 -2.12
C ALA A 56 -3.75 11.85 -2.04
N CYS A 57 -2.99 11.31 -2.99
CA CYS A 57 -1.54 11.49 -3.09
C CYS A 57 -1.11 12.93 -3.43
N ALA A 58 -1.99 13.72 -4.06
CA ALA A 58 -1.71 15.11 -4.44
C ALA A 58 -1.71 16.10 -3.26
N LYS A 59 -1.97 15.67 -2.02
CA LYS A 59 -1.87 16.55 -0.85
C LYS A 59 -0.42 16.98 -0.61
N ALA A 60 -0.20 18.27 -0.34
CA ALA A 60 1.14 18.84 -0.15
C ALA A 60 1.99 18.07 0.88
N ALA A 61 1.39 17.58 1.97
CA ALA A 61 2.09 16.79 2.98
C ALA A 61 2.59 15.43 2.47
N ILE A 62 1.85 14.79 1.55
CA ILE A 62 2.25 13.51 0.94
C ILE A 62 3.31 13.77 -0.13
N ILE A 63 3.14 14.82 -0.94
CA ILE A 63 4.14 15.21 -1.94
C ILE A 63 5.48 15.54 -1.25
N SER A 64 5.47 16.33 -0.17
CA SER A 64 6.71 16.66 0.55
C SER A 64 7.34 15.44 1.23
N PHE A 65 6.53 14.49 1.69
CA PHE A 65 7.02 13.20 2.20
C PHE A 65 7.73 12.39 1.10
N VAL A 66 7.11 12.27 -0.08
CA VAL A 66 7.67 11.55 -1.23
C VAL A 66 8.95 12.22 -1.75
N LEU A 67 9.03 13.55 -1.74
CA LEU A 67 10.21 14.30 -2.19
C LEU A 67 11.31 14.42 -1.12
N SER A 68 11.08 13.95 0.11
CA SER A 68 12.04 14.09 1.21
C SER A 68 13.28 13.19 1.02
N PRO A 69 14.50 13.73 0.89
CA PRO A 69 15.72 12.93 0.77
C PRO A 69 15.96 12.01 1.97
N LYS A 70 15.47 12.41 3.15
CA LYS A 70 15.52 11.60 4.37
C LYS A 70 14.79 10.27 4.20
N GLN A 71 13.61 10.28 3.56
CA GLN A 71 12.82 9.07 3.36
C GLN A 71 13.43 8.13 2.34
N TRP A 72 14.10 8.65 1.31
CA TRP A 72 14.79 7.83 0.31
C TRP A 72 16.00 7.09 0.89
N ARG A 73 16.58 7.61 1.98
CA ARG A 73 17.66 6.97 2.73
C ARG A 73 17.16 6.08 3.87
N ASN A 74 15.87 6.13 4.17
CA ASN A 74 15.26 5.40 5.26
C ASN A 74 14.93 3.96 4.83
N LYS A 75 15.86 3.03 5.07
CA LYS A 75 15.71 1.62 4.69
C LYS A 75 14.80 0.82 5.63
N GLU A 76 14.68 1.25 6.88
CA GLU A 76 13.92 0.58 7.92
C GLU A 76 12.94 1.59 8.56
N PRO A 77 11.78 1.82 7.93
CA PRO A 77 10.78 2.73 8.48
C PRO A 77 10.28 2.20 9.82
N LEU A 78 10.19 3.10 10.81
CA LEU A 78 9.62 2.80 12.12
C LEU A 78 8.14 2.39 11.97
N HIS A 79 7.72 1.40 12.77
CA HIS A 79 6.34 0.94 12.79
C HIS A 79 5.40 2.08 13.21
N PRO A 80 4.30 2.34 12.48
CA PRO A 80 3.41 3.48 12.74
C PRO A 80 2.44 3.30 13.93
N GLY A 81 2.70 2.35 14.84
CA GLY A 81 1.79 2.03 15.94
C GLY A 81 0.42 1.47 15.49
N GLU A 82 -0.65 1.99 16.05
CA GLU A 82 -2.05 1.67 15.69
C GLU A 82 -2.51 2.62 14.57
N PHE A 83 -2.76 2.09 13.36
CA PHE A 83 -3.14 2.85 12.16
C PHE A 83 -4.36 2.24 11.46
#